data_AF-A0A350QB97-F1
#
_entry.id   AF-A0A350QB97-F1
#
_cell.length_a   1.000
_cell.length_b   1.000
_cell.length_c   1.000
_cell.angle_alpha   90.00
_cell.angle_beta   90.00
_cell.angle_gamma   90.00
#
_symmetry.space_group_name_H-M   'P 1'
#
loop_
_entity.id
_entity.type
_entity.pdbx_description
1 polymer ?
#
loop_
_entity_poly.entity_id
_entity_poly.type
_entity_poly.pdbx_seq_one_letter_code
_entity_poly.pdbx_strand_id
1 'polypeptide(L)'
;MVAVKRFASAAASGGAAAVVSTALALAAILAASGISAQAPDQTRQATYTADQAVGGATVYQQSCASCHLPDLAGSFESPPLAGPDFRNTWGARSVSDLLALVRETMPPESPGSLGEGQYVALVAFILRENGVASAQARLNVSSSGRVFAATDAEAVTASVPVRAPVRLPVPGRVGTDPTPGTLSSAPEVAVITERATGTTRTYRAPRNFTPVPDLDLANPPDGDWLHWRGTPGAQGYSPLAQITSENVHRLSLAWVWGMEPGTSQPSFLVRDGLIFIPNQA
;
A
#
# COMPACT_ATOMS: atom_id res chain seq x y z
N MET A 1 63.16 59.34 -37.87
CA MET A 1 62.37 58.52 -36.92
C MET A 1 61.84 57.30 -37.68
N VAL A 2 61.86 56.12 -37.03
CA VAL A 2 61.06 54.90 -37.35
C VAL A 2 61.12 54.43 -38.82
N ALA A 3 62.06 53.55 -39.21
CA ALA A 3 61.99 52.08 -39.08
C ALA A 3 60.93 51.44 -40.02
N VAL A 4 61.32 50.78 -41.13
CA VAL A 4 61.68 49.33 -41.25
C VAL A 4 60.40 48.45 -41.24
N LYS A 5 60.14 47.51 -42.18
CA LYS A 5 60.99 46.74 -43.14
C LYS A 5 60.20 46.33 -44.40
N ARG A 6 60.90 45.96 -45.48
CA ARG A 6 60.36 45.27 -46.69
C ARG A 6 60.37 43.73 -46.53
N PHE A 7 60.00 43.04 -47.61
CA PHE A 7 60.16 41.60 -47.96
C PHE A 7 58.96 40.69 -47.63
N ALA A 8 58.51 39.75 -48.49
CA ALA A 8 58.99 39.34 -49.83
C ALA A 8 57.85 38.84 -50.75
N SER A 9 58.18 38.55 -52.01
CA SER A 9 57.31 38.03 -53.08
C SER A 9 57.83 36.68 -53.61
N ALA A 10 56.92 35.79 -54.05
CA ALA A 10 57.07 34.67 -55.03
C ALA A 10 55.84 33.73 -54.85
N ALA A 11 55.02 33.41 -55.87
CA ALA A 11 55.26 32.52 -57.02
C ALA A 11 55.36 31.02 -56.62
N ALA A 12 54.90 30.02 -57.38
CA ALA A 12 54.48 29.98 -58.79
C ALA A 12 53.45 28.85 -59.09
N SER A 13 53.13 28.68 -60.37
CA SER A 13 52.19 27.74 -61.00
C SER A 13 52.75 26.33 -61.35
N GLY A 14 51.84 25.36 -61.56
CA GLY A 14 52.06 24.04 -62.20
C GLY A 14 51.07 23.02 -61.61
N GLY A 15 50.18 22.35 -62.36
CA GLY A 15 50.39 21.47 -63.52
C GLY A 15 50.26 20.02 -62.99
N ALA A 16 49.24 19.19 -63.21
CA ALA A 16 48.48 18.77 -64.41
C ALA A 16 48.53 17.21 -64.46
N ALA A 17 47.46 16.55 -64.92
CA ALA A 17 47.26 15.09 -65.04
C ALA A 17 47.21 14.29 -63.70
N ALA A 18 46.34 13.29 -63.48
CA ALA A 18 45.14 12.75 -64.17
C ALA A 18 44.34 11.91 -63.11
N VAL A 19 43.32 11.05 -63.33
CA VAL A 19 42.70 10.37 -64.49
C VAL A 19 41.22 10.03 -64.13
N VAL A 20 40.37 9.63 -65.10
CA VAL A 20 39.04 8.95 -64.98
C VAL A 20 37.94 9.74 -64.23
N SER A 21 37.00 10.41 -64.89
CA SER A 21 35.82 9.88 -65.63
C SER A 21 34.68 9.29 -64.77
N THR A 22 33.67 10.14 -64.55
CA THR A 22 32.22 9.84 -64.58
C THR A 22 31.61 8.71 -63.74
N ALA A 23 30.80 9.15 -62.77
CA ALA A 23 29.49 8.61 -62.36
C ALA A 23 29.41 7.25 -61.64
N LEU A 24 29.28 7.30 -60.30
CA LEU A 24 28.19 6.61 -59.59
C LEU A 24 27.94 7.20 -58.18
N ALA A 25 26.68 7.11 -57.73
CA ALA A 25 26.23 7.22 -56.32
C ALA A 25 26.58 8.50 -55.52
N LEU A 26 25.79 9.55 -55.72
CA LEU A 26 25.57 10.62 -54.71
C LEU A 26 24.71 10.06 -53.55
N ALA A 27 25.29 9.20 -52.70
CA ALA A 27 24.55 8.45 -51.67
C ALA A 27 25.40 8.12 -50.42
N ALA A 28 26.00 9.13 -49.80
CA ALA A 28 26.61 8.99 -48.47
C ALA A 28 26.49 10.31 -47.68
N ILE A 29 26.48 10.21 -46.35
CA ILE A 29 26.46 11.33 -45.38
C ILE A 29 25.13 12.10 -45.29
N LEU A 30 24.04 11.35 -45.11
CA LEU A 30 23.02 11.71 -44.10
C LEU A 30 23.02 10.62 -43.03
N ALA A 31 24.05 10.65 -42.17
CA ALA A 31 24.02 9.90 -40.93
C ALA A 31 22.97 10.55 -40.01
N ALA A 32 21.74 10.07 -40.10
CA ALA A 32 20.68 10.48 -39.22
C ALA A 32 21.08 10.14 -37.79
N SER A 33 21.39 11.15 -36.99
CA SER A 33 21.47 11.05 -35.53
C SER A 33 20.07 10.76 -34.99
N GLY A 34 19.65 9.50 -35.13
CA GLY A 34 18.48 8.96 -34.47
C GLY A 34 18.70 9.03 -32.96
N ILE A 35 18.31 10.16 -32.36
CA ILE A 35 18.00 10.22 -30.94
C ILE A 35 16.77 9.33 -30.78
N SER A 36 17.01 8.04 -30.62
CA SER A 36 16.01 7.11 -30.13
C SER A 36 15.62 7.59 -28.74
N ALA A 37 14.52 8.34 -28.66
CA ALA A 37 13.82 8.57 -27.41
C ALA A 37 13.43 7.18 -26.90
N GLN A 38 14.25 6.64 -26.00
CA GLN A 38 13.99 5.34 -25.40
C GLN A 38 12.66 5.48 -24.68
N ALA A 39 11.62 4.80 -25.19
CA ALA A 39 10.35 4.72 -24.51
C ALA A 39 10.63 4.23 -23.08
N PRO A 40 10.08 4.90 -22.05
CA PRO A 40 10.38 4.58 -20.67
C PRO A 40 10.25 3.08 -20.40
N ASP A 41 11.35 2.44 -19.98
CA ASP A 41 11.42 0.99 -19.78
C ASP A 41 10.61 0.58 -18.54
N GLN A 42 9.29 0.48 -18.71
CA GLN A 42 8.32 0.06 -17.71
C GLN A 42 8.40 -1.44 -17.39
N THR A 43 9.46 -2.14 -17.80
CA THR A 43 9.76 -3.52 -17.36
C THR A 43 10.77 -3.54 -16.21
N ARG A 44 11.67 -2.56 -16.13
CA ARG A 44 12.63 -2.44 -15.03
C ARG A 44 11.99 -1.91 -13.76
N GLN A 45 12.49 -2.39 -12.62
CA GLN A 45 12.15 -1.82 -11.32
C GLN A 45 12.71 -0.40 -11.19
N ALA A 46 11.93 0.48 -10.57
CA ALA A 46 12.36 1.82 -10.20
C ALA A 46 13.47 1.79 -9.14
N THR A 47 14.26 2.85 -9.10
CA THR A 47 15.38 3.01 -8.18
C THR A 47 15.32 4.34 -7.45
N TYR A 48 15.92 4.40 -6.27
CA TYR A 48 15.96 5.58 -5.40
C TYR A 48 17.27 5.61 -4.61
N THR A 49 17.74 6.79 -4.19
CA THR A 49 18.94 6.88 -3.32
C THR A 49 18.56 6.77 -1.85
N ALA A 50 19.43 6.20 -1.01
CA ALA A 50 19.18 6.02 0.42
C ALA A 50 18.67 7.31 1.12
N ASP A 51 19.28 8.47 0.82
CA ASP A 51 18.87 9.78 1.34
C ASP A 51 17.40 10.15 1.05
N GLN A 52 16.86 9.72 -0.10
CA GLN A 52 15.45 9.98 -0.45
C GLN A 52 14.52 9.21 0.47
N ALA A 53 14.84 7.95 0.77
CA ALA A 53 14.04 7.14 1.71
C ALA A 53 14.23 7.59 3.16
N VAL A 54 15.40 8.14 3.54
CA VAL A 54 15.61 8.74 4.86
C VAL A 54 14.78 10.01 5.01
N GLY A 55 14.85 10.95 4.06
CA GLY A 55 14.00 12.15 4.07
C GLY A 55 12.51 11.82 3.97
N GLY A 56 12.14 10.79 3.19
CA GLY A 56 10.78 10.29 3.08
C GLY A 56 10.22 9.77 4.40
N ALA A 57 11.03 9.05 5.19
CA ALA A 57 10.64 8.59 6.51
C ALA A 57 10.30 9.77 7.44
N THR A 58 11.04 10.88 7.37
CA THR A 58 10.73 12.10 8.14
C THR A 58 9.39 12.71 7.74
N VAL A 59 9.12 12.85 6.44
CA VAL A 59 7.83 13.37 5.95
C VAL A 59 6.68 12.41 6.32
N TYR A 60 6.91 11.10 6.24
CA TYR A 60 5.91 10.08 6.58
C TYR A 60 5.44 10.20 8.03
N GLN A 61 6.37 10.31 8.98
CA GLN A 61 6.04 10.48 10.40
C GLN A 61 5.31 11.80 10.69
N GLN A 62 5.51 12.83 9.86
CA GLN A 62 4.87 14.15 10.01
C GLN A 62 3.49 14.24 9.37
N SER A 63 3.22 13.49 8.28
CA SER A 63 2.06 13.74 7.41
C SER A 63 1.26 12.50 7.01
N CYS A 64 1.69 11.29 7.38
CA CYS A 64 1.07 10.03 6.94
C CYS A 64 0.82 9.02 8.08
N ALA A 65 1.72 8.97 9.06
CA ALA A 65 1.72 7.98 10.14
C ALA A 65 0.50 8.05 11.07
N SER A 66 -0.23 9.18 11.11
CA SER A 66 -1.49 9.32 11.87
C SER A 66 -2.61 8.41 11.38
N CYS A 67 -2.56 7.99 10.11
CA CYS A 67 -3.63 7.23 9.44
C CYS A 67 -3.11 5.87 8.94
N HIS A 68 -1.94 5.86 8.30
CA HIS A 68 -1.30 4.63 7.79
C HIS A 68 -0.43 3.89 8.84
N LEU A 69 -0.42 4.39 10.09
CA LEU A 69 0.38 3.93 11.23
C LEU A 69 1.90 4.11 11.07
N PRO A 70 2.68 4.22 12.17
CA PRO A 70 4.14 4.40 12.10
C PRO A 70 4.90 3.26 11.41
N ASP A 71 4.30 2.07 11.34
CA ASP A 71 4.84 0.82 10.80
C ASP A 71 4.29 0.45 9.40
N LEU A 72 3.52 1.35 8.79
CA LEU A 72 2.89 1.18 7.46
C LEU A 72 1.82 0.07 7.40
N ALA A 73 1.39 -0.48 8.53
CA ALA A 73 0.38 -1.54 8.58
C ALA A 73 -1.03 -1.06 8.13
N GLY A 74 -1.27 0.25 8.06
CA GLY A 74 -2.58 0.80 7.76
C GLY A 74 -3.57 0.68 8.93
N SER A 75 -4.67 1.42 8.85
CA SER A 75 -5.76 1.30 9.83
C SER A 75 -7.11 1.67 9.23
N PHE A 76 -8.14 0.86 9.48
CA PHE A 76 -9.53 1.08 9.06
C PHE A 76 -9.68 1.39 7.55
N GLU A 77 -9.80 2.67 7.17
CA GLU A 77 -9.91 3.14 5.78
C GLU A 77 -8.55 3.43 5.10
N SER A 78 -7.47 3.51 5.88
CA SER A 78 -6.11 3.73 5.37
C SER A 78 -5.43 2.40 5.04
N PRO A 79 -5.20 2.06 3.75
CA PRO A 79 -4.61 0.78 3.38
C PRO A 79 -3.16 0.63 3.87
N PRO A 80 -2.68 -0.63 4.05
CA PRO A 80 -1.27 -0.90 4.32
C PRO A 80 -0.40 -0.38 3.18
N LEU A 81 0.69 0.29 3.54
CA LEU A 81 1.69 0.80 2.60
C LEU A 81 2.92 -0.11 2.49
N ALA A 82 2.95 -1.21 3.23
CA ALA A 82 3.96 -2.26 3.13
C ALA A 82 3.35 -3.66 3.20
N GLY A 83 4.11 -4.67 2.73
CA GLY A 83 3.74 -6.07 2.88
C GLY A 83 2.93 -6.67 1.72
N PRO A 84 2.27 -7.82 1.92
CA PRO A 84 1.65 -8.60 0.84
C PRO A 84 0.56 -7.83 0.07
N ASP A 85 -0.33 -7.11 0.75
CA ASP A 85 -1.46 -6.43 0.09
C ASP A 85 -1.00 -5.25 -0.78
N PHE A 86 0.01 -4.51 -0.30
CA PHE A 86 0.69 -3.50 -1.09
C PHE A 86 1.37 -4.12 -2.32
N ARG A 87 2.10 -5.23 -2.15
CA ARG A 87 2.74 -5.97 -3.25
C ARG A 87 1.74 -6.50 -4.27
N ASN A 88 0.59 -7.01 -3.84
CA ASN A 88 -0.48 -7.48 -4.71
C ASN A 88 -1.07 -6.33 -5.55
N THR A 89 -1.21 -5.16 -4.95
CA THR A 89 -1.76 -3.97 -5.61
C THR A 89 -0.77 -3.31 -6.57
N TRP A 90 0.51 -3.26 -6.20
CA TRP A 90 1.54 -2.47 -6.90
C TRP A 90 2.56 -3.30 -7.70
N GLY A 91 2.53 -4.63 -7.59
CA GLY A 91 3.50 -5.57 -8.19
C GLY A 91 3.85 -5.29 -9.65
N ALA A 92 2.83 -5.05 -10.49
CA ALA A 92 2.98 -4.78 -11.91
C ALA A 92 2.86 -3.30 -12.31
N ARG A 93 2.59 -2.40 -11.36
CA ARG A 93 2.30 -0.97 -11.61
C ARG A 93 3.57 -0.13 -11.59
N SER A 94 3.53 1.06 -12.18
CA SER A 94 4.67 1.97 -12.22
C SER A 94 4.77 2.81 -10.93
N VAL A 95 5.98 3.28 -10.60
CA VAL A 95 6.15 4.27 -9.52
C VAL A 95 5.56 5.64 -9.89
N SER A 96 5.40 5.94 -11.19
CA SER A 96 4.65 7.11 -11.65
C SER A 96 3.18 7.02 -11.27
N ASP A 97 2.55 5.83 -11.36
CA ASP A 97 1.15 5.63 -10.91
C ASP A 97 1.02 5.82 -9.38
N LEU A 98 2.00 5.32 -8.63
CA LEU A 98 2.03 5.45 -7.16
C LEU A 98 2.23 6.92 -6.74
N LEU A 99 3.16 7.62 -7.40
CA LEU A 99 3.43 9.03 -7.14
C LEU A 99 2.22 9.91 -7.50
N ALA A 100 1.57 9.65 -8.64
CA ALA A 100 0.36 10.34 -9.05
C ALA A 100 -0.76 10.14 -8.01
N LEU A 101 -1.05 8.89 -7.63
CA LEU A 101 -2.08 8.59 -6.64
C LEU A 101 -1.83 9.30 -5.29
N VAL A 102 -0.61 9.22 -4.76
CA VAL A 102 -0.27 9.85 -3.47
C VAL A 102 -0.34 11.37 -3.57
N ARG A 103 0.07 11.97 -4.70
CA ARG A 103 -0.04 13.42 -4.91
C ARG A 103 -1.50 13.88 -5.03
N GLU A 104 -2.34 13.13 -5.74
CA GLU A 104 -3.71 13.50 -6.07
C GLU A 104 -4.71 13.21 -4.95
N THR A 105 -4.41 12.28 -4.05
CA THR A 105 -5.35 11.85 -2.99
C THR A 105 -4.84 12.05 -1.55
N MET A 106 -3.54 12.34 -1.33
CA MET A 106 -2.97 12.46 0.02
C MET A 106 -2.26 13.80 0.27
N PRO A 107 -2.32 14.34 1.50
CA PRO A 107 -3.19 13.90 2.62
C PRO A 107 -4.68 14.15 2.33
N PRO A 108 -5.63 13.38 2.89
CA PRO A 108 -7.05 13.47 2.52
C PRO A 108 -7.67 14.85 2.78
N GLU A 109 -7.27 15.51 3.87
CA GLU A 109 -7.70 16.87 4.25
C GLU A 109 -7.13 17.96 3.32
N SER A 110 -6.06 17.67 2.58
CA SER A 110 -5.36 18.65 1.74
C SER A 110 -4.52 18.00 0.63
N PRO A 111 -5.15 17.38 -0.38
CA PRO A 111 -4.42 16.70 -1.45
C PRO A 111 -3.48 17.66 -2.21
N GLY A 112 -2.30 17.19 -2.57
CA GLY A 112 -1.28 17.99 -3.26
C GLY A 112 -0.56 19.04 -2.39
N SER A 113 -0.76 19.06 -1.07
CA SER A 113 -0.18 20.07 -0.16
C SER A 113 1.32 19.93 0.09
N LEU A 114 1.92 18.76 -0.16
CA LEU A 114 3.37 18.55 0.02
C LEU A 114 4.15 19.01 -1.21
N GLY A 115 5.40 19.43 -1.01
CA GLY A 115 6.30 19.74 -2.11
C GLY A 115 6.60 18.51 -2.97
N GLU A 116 6.82 18.72 -4.28
CA GLU A 116 7.04 17.63 -5.23
C GLU A 116 8.19 16.67 -4.82
N GLY A 117 9.30 17.23 -4.33
CA GLY A 117 10.42 16.46 -3.78
C GLY A 117 10.09 15.67 -2.51
N GLN A 118 9.10 16.10 -1.72
CA GLN A 118 8.62 15.36 -0.54
C GLN A 118 7.78 14.15 -0.96
N TYR A 119 6.91 14.28 -1.97
CA TYR A 119 6.20 13.14 -2.54
C TYR A 119 7.14 12.09 -3.14
N VAL A 120 8.18 12.52 -3.87
CA VAL A 120 9.23 11.63 -4.39
C VAL A 120 9.98 10.93 -3.24
N ALA A 121 10.29 11.66 -2.16
CA ALA A 121 10.93 11.07 -0.98
C ALA A 121 10.02 10.06 -0.26
N LEU A 122 8.72 10.35 -0.11
CA LEU A 122 7.72 9.42 0.44
C LEU A 122 7.64 8.12 -0.36
N VAL A 123 7.60 8.19 -1.69
CA VAL A 123 7.61 6.98 -2.54
C VAL A 123 8.91 6.20 -2.37
N ALA A 124 10.07 6.87 -2.30
CA ALA A 124 11.35 6.21 -2.01
C ALA A 124 11.38 5.51 -0.63
N PHE A 125 10.74 6.09 0.38
CA PHE A 125 10.56 5.47 1.70
C PHE A 125 9.66 4.22 1.61
N ILE A 126 8.51 4.31 0.96
CA ILE A 126 7.59 3.17 0.76
C ILE A 126 8.29 2.02 0.00
N LEU A 127 9.10 2.32 -1.01
CA LEU A 127 9.92 1.33 -1.71
C LEU A 127 10.89 0.62 -0.75
N ARG A 128 11.57 1.36 0.14
CA ARG A 128 12.49 0.80 1.14
C ARG A 128 11.79 -0.14 2.12
N GLU A 129 10.66 0.28 2.70
CA GLU A 129 9.92 -0.55 3.65
C GLU A 129 9.30 -1.79 2.99
N ASN A 130 9.13 -1.76 1.66
CA ASN A 130 8.78 -2.93 0.86
C ASN A 130 9.99 -3.75 0.38
N GLY A 131 11.20 -3.51 0.91
CA GLY A 131 12.39 -4.32 0.62
C GLY A 131 12.97 -4.13 -0.79
N VAL A 132 12.65 -3.02 -1.46
CA VAL A 132 13.38 -2.60 -2.67
C VAL A 132 14.74 -2.07 -2.25
N ALA A 133 15.82 -2.50 -2.90
CA ALA A 133 17.17 -2.02 -2.58
C ALA A 133 17.38 -0.59 -3.12
N SER A 134 18.09 0.24 -2.35
CA SER A 134 18.53 1.55 -2.82
C SER A 134 19.63 1.44 -3.89
N ALA A 135 19.70 2.42 -4.78
CA ALA A 135 20.70 2.51 -5.82
C ALA A 135 21.26 3.94 -5.93
N GLN A 136 22.13 4.16 -6.92
CA GLN A 136 22.77 5.46 -7.17
C GLN A 136 21.88 6.42 -7.97
N ALA A 137 20.95 5.89 -8.77
CA ALA A 137 19.97 6.69 -9.51
C ALA A 137 18.88 7.21 -8.56
N ARG A 138 18.58 8.51 -8.67
CA ARG A 138 17.50 9.15 -7.90
C ARG A 138 16.15 8.94 -8.55
N LEU A 139 15.17 8.62 -7.71
CA LEU A 139 13.76 8.68 -8.09
C LEU A 139 13.38 10.15 -8.38
N ASN A 140 12.49 10.38 -9.34
CA ASN A 140 11.95 11.70 -9.69
C ASN A 140 10.54 11.54 -10.28
N VAL A 141 9.87 12.66 -10.60
CA VAL A 141 8.48 12.62 -11.07
C VAL A 141 8.26 12.01 -12.45
N SER A 142 9.30 11.94 -13.29
CA SER A 142 9.26 11.27 -14.59
C SER A 142 9.73 9.81 -14.54
N SER A 143 9.96 9.27 -13.34
CA SER A 143 10.37 7.87 -13.15
C SER A 143 9.20 6.93 -13.39
N SER A 144 9.36 6.05 -14.37
CA SER A 144 8.32 5.16 -14.91
C SER A 144 8.55 3.67 -14.63
N GLY A 145 9.60 3.33 -13.90
CA GLY A 145 9.93 1.94 -13.56
C GLY A 145 8.85 1.32 -12.68
N ARG A 146 8.79 0.00 -12.63
CA ARG A 146 7.85 -0.73 -11.76
C ARG A 146 8.17 -0.54 -10.28
N VAL A 147 7.16 -0.58 -9.43
CA VAL A 147 7.36 -0.61 -7.97
C VAL A 147 8.18 -1.85 -7.57
N PHE A 148 7.92 -3.00 -8.20
CA PHE A 148 8.63 -4.26 -8.00
C PHE A 148 9.23 -4.80 -9.31
N ALA A 149 10.39 -5.46 -9.21
CA ALA A 149 10.90 -6.23 -10.33
C ALA A 149 9.93 -7.38 -10.67
N ALA A 150 9.83 -7.72 -11.95
CA ALA A 150 9.26 -9.01 -12.33
C ALA A 150 10.20 -10.10 -11.79
N THR A 151 9.67 -11.01 -10.97
CA THR A 151 10.41 -12.20 -10.55
C THR A 151 10.45 -13.18 -11.72
N ASP A 152 11.64 -13.57 -12.17
CA ASP A 152 11.80 -14.67 -13.10
C ASP A 152 11.22 -15.95 -12.48
N ALA A 153 10.20 -16.51 -13.13
CA ALA A 153 9.55 -17.72 -12.66
C ALA A 153 10.33 -18.95 -13.11
N GLU A 154 11.10 -19.56 -12.19
CA GLU A 154 11.28 -21.02 -11.99
C GLU A 154 12.59 -21.33 -11.24
N ALA A 155 12.50 -22.16 -10.19
CA ALA A 155 13.47 -23.24 -9.84
C ALA A 155 13.23 -23.79 -8.41
N VAL A 156 12.23 -24.66 -8.23
CA VAL A 156 12.19 -25.58 -7.06
C VAL A 156 11.93 -27.00 -7.56
N THR A 157 12.93 -27.59 -8.20
CA THR A 157 13.02 -29.04 -8.40
C THR A 157 13.69 -29.67 -7.19
N ALA A 158 12.90 -30.12 -6.22
CA ALA A 158 13.36 -30.98 -5.13
C ALA A 158 12.55 -32.29 -5.16
N SER A 159 13.25 -33.41 -5.19
CA SER A 159 12.71 -34.76 -5.29
C SER A 159 11.70 -35.10 -4.18
N VAL A 160 10.49 -35.49 -4.56
CA VAL A 160 9.44 -35.97 -3.63
C VAL A 160 9.31 -37.50 -3.74
N PRO A 161 9.40 -38.27 -2.65
CA PRO A 161 9.11 -39.70 -2.67
C PRO A 161 7.61 -39.96 -2.85
N VAL A 162 7.24 -41.08 -3.48
CA VAL A 162 5.84 -41.40 -3.82
C VAL A 162 4.94 -41.40 -2.58
N ARG A 163 4.09 -40.39 -2.49
CA ARG A 163 3.10 -40.18 -1.42
C ARG A 163 1.77 -40.87 -1.80
N ALA A 164 1.07 -41.39 -0.79
CA ALA A 164 -0.25 -42.02 -0.95
C ALA A 164 -1.26 -41.06 -1.60
N PRO A 165 -2.30 -41.56 -2.31
CA PRO A 165 -3.20 -40.72 -3.09
C PRO A 165 -3.88 -39.64 -2.24
N VAL A 166 -3.69 -38.39 -2.68
CA VAL A 166 -4.17 -37.18 -2.02
C VAL A 166 -5.70 -37.14 -1.96
N ARG A 167 -6.25 -36.80 -0.79
CA ARG A 167 -7.68 -36.50 -0.62
C ARG A 167 -7.87 -35.00 -0.39
N LEU A 168 -8.52 -34.36 -1.36
CA LEU A 168 -8.92 -32.96 -1.27
C LEU A 168 -9.94 -32.75 -0.14
N PRO A 169 -9.96 -31.57 0.53
CA PRO A 169 -10.98 -31.24 1.53
C PRO A 169 -12.38 -31.23 0.91
N VAL A 170 -13.35 -31.77 1.66
CA VAL A 170 -14.79 -31.71 1.34
C VAL A 170 -15.48 -31.13 2.58
N PRO A 171 -16.53 -30.29 2.46
CA PRO A 171 -17.25 -29.78 3.62
C PRO A 171 -17.65 -30.91 4.60
N GLY A 172 -17.22 -30.78 5.86
CA GLY A 172 -17.44 -31.80 6.90
C GLY A 172 -16.45 -32.98 6.92
N ARG A 173 -15.42 -33.02 6.05
CA ARG A 173 -14.39 -34.08 6.04
C ARG A 173 -12.98 -33.51 5.88
N VAL A 174 -12.13 -33.76 6.87
CA VAL A 174 -10.73 -33.31 6.88
C VAL A 174 -9.94 -33.96 5.74
N GLY A 175 -9.25 -33.15 4.93
CA GLY A 175 -8.35 -33.60 3.87
C GLY A 175 -6.99 -34.05 4.39
N THR A 176 -6.16 -34.65 3.53
CA THR A 176 -4.81 -35.12 3.91
C THR A 176 -3.67 -34.23 3.42
N ASP A 177 -3.96 -33.25 2.58
CA ASP A 177 -3.01 -32.25 2.13
C ASP A 177 -3.33 -30.90 2.77
N PRO A 178 -2.34 -30.24 3.41
CA PRO A 178 -2.47 -28.84 3.83
C PRO A 178 -2.80 -27.97 2.62
N THR A 179 -3.59 -26.92 2.83
CA THR A 179 -3.83 -25.88 1.81
C THR A 179 -2.99 -24.64 2.16
N PRO A 180 -1.68 -24.61 1.81
CA PRO A 180 -0.82 -23.49 2.13
C PRO A 180 -1.34 -22.20 1.49
N GLY A 181 -1.19 -21.08 2.19
CA GLY A 181 -1.64 -19.76 1.71
C GLY A 181 -3.13 -19.47 1.88
N THR A 182 -3.91 -20.33 2.56
CA THR A 182 -5.29 -20.02 2.96
C THR A 182 -5.34 -19.42 4.36
N LEU A 183 -6.33 -18.56 4.63
CA LEU A 183 -6.58 -17.97 5.97
C LEU A 183 -6.85 -19.00 7.09
N SER A 184 -7.01 -20.28 6.74
CA SER A 184 -7.27 -21.38 7.66
C SER A 184 -6.15 -22.43 7.67
N SER A 185 -4.96 -22.13 7.15
CA SER A 185 -3.82 -23.04 7.23
C SER A 185 -3.37 -23.23 8.68
N ALA A 186 -3.48 -24.45 9.21
CA ALA A 186 -2.94 -24.78 10.52
C ALA A 186 -1.40 -24.66 10.51
N PRO A 187 -0.78 -24.00 11.51
CA PRO A 187 0.67 -23.87 11.57
C PRO A 187 1.34 -25.23 11.86
N GLU A 188 2.54 -25.43 11.30
CA GLU A 188 3.32 -26.67 11.41
C GLU A 188 3.68 -27.03 12.86
N VAL A 189 3.87 -26.01 13.70
CA VAL A 189 4.00 -26.15 15.16
C VAL A 189 2.84 -25.39 15.81
N ALA A 190 1.98 -26.11 16.52
CA ALA A 190 0.89 -25.51 17.26
C ALA A 190 1.43 -24.75 18.49
N VAL A 191 1.44 -23.42 18.44
CA VAL A 191 1.65 -22.59 19.62
C VAL A 191 0.36 -22.62 20.45
N ILE A 192 0.25 -23.58 21.38
CA ILE A 192 -0.83 -23.58 22.36
C ILE A 192 -0.62 -22.38 23.29
N THR A 193 -1.33 -21.30 22.97
CA THR A 193 -1.39 -20.12 23.83
C THR A 193 -2.62 -20.25 24.71
N GLU A 194 -2.47 -20.87 25.89
CA GLU A 194 -3.46 -20.76 26.95
C GLU A 194 -3.45 -19.33 27.53
N ARG A 195 -4.03 -18.39 26.78
CA ARG A 195 -4.66 -17.23 27.43
C ARG A 195 -5.88 -17.76 28.19
N ALA A 196 -6.17 -17.17 29.36
CA ALA A 196 -7.37 -17.47 30.13
C ALA A 196 -8.63 -16.89 29.44
N THR A 197 -8.95 -17.39 28.25
CA THR A 197 -10.16 -17.03 27.50
C THR A 197 -11.39 -17.49 28.28
N GLY A 198 -12.35 -16.58 28.48
CA GLY A 198 -13.58 -16.85 29.24
C GLY A 198 -13.66 -16.19 30.62
N THR A 199 -12.66 -15.44 31.09
CA THR A 199 -12.84 -14.59 32.28
C THR A 199 -13.64 -13.32 31.96
N THR A 200 -14.97 -13.39 32.03
CA THR A 200 -15.84 -12.21 32.01
C THR A 200 -15.60 -11.37 33.27
N ARG A 201 -14.80 -10.30 33.15
CA ARG A 201 -14.54 -9.34 34.23
C ARG A 201 -15.70 -8.36 34.39
N THR A 202 -16.76 -8.82 35.04
CA THR A 202 -17.93 -7.99 35.32
C THR A 202 -17.62 -6.94 36.39
N TYR A 203 -17.38 -5.69 36.00
CA TYR A 203 -17.02 -4.58 36.92
C TYR A 203 -18.06 -4.38 38.04
N ARG A 204 -19.35 -4.53 37.72
CA ARG A 204 -20.45 -4.68 38.70
C ARG A 204 -21.47 -5.66 38.15
N ALA A 205 -21.79 -6.72 38.91
CA ALA A 205 -22.84 -7.65 38.53
C ALA A 205 -24.19 -6.92 38.38
N PRO A 206 -24.88 -7.04 37.23
CA PRO A 206 -26.18 -6.42 37.04
C PRO A 206 -27.20 -7.12 37.96
N ARG A 207 -27.86 -6.35 38.82
CA ARG A 207 -28.80 -6.91 39.83
C ARG A 207 -30.14 -7.36 39.23
N ASN A 208 -30.52 -6.74 38.11
CA ASN A 208 -31.82 -6.93 37.45
C ASN A 208 -31.63 -7.27 35.96
N PHE A 209 -30.75 -8.23 35.64
CA PHE A 209 -30.59 -8.67 34.24
C PHE A 209 -31.69 -9.65 33.84
N THR A 210 -32.47 -9.30 32.83
CA THR A 210 -33.44 -10.19 32.18
C THR A 210 -32.73 -10.98 31.07
N PRO A 211 -32.65 -12.33 31.13
CA PRO A 211 -32.17 -13.13 30.01
C PRO A 211 -33.00 -12.87 28.75
N VAL A 212 -32.35 -12.82 27.60
CA VAL A 212 -33.01 -12.55 26.31
C VAL A 212 -33.72 -13.81 25.82
N PRO A 213 -35.05 -13.82 25.65
CA PRO A 213 -35.77 -14.94 25.04
C PRO A 213 -35.62 -14.95 23.52
N ASP A 214 -35.83 -16.12 22.89
CA ASP A 214 -35.74 -16.29 21.44
C ASP A 214 -36.69 -15.36 20.65
N LEU A 215 -37.81 -14.94 21.26
CA LEU A 215 -38.74 -13.98 20.67
C LEU A 215 -38.12 -12.57 20.53
N ASP A 216 -37.41 -12.11 21.55
CA ASP A 216 -36.72 -10.81 21.54
C ASP A 216 -35.48 -10.88 20.62
N LEU A 217 -34.88 -12.07 20.44
CA LEU A 217 -33.89 -12.27 19.39
C LEU A 217 -34.52 -12.18 17.99
N ALA A 218 -35.65 -12.84 17.75
CA ALA A 218 -36.33 -12.78 16.46
C ALA A 218 -36.86 -11.36 16.12
N ASN A 219 -37.31 -10.61 17.13
CA ASN A 219 -37.85 -9.26 17.00
C ASN A 219 -37.46 -8.38 18.20
N PRO A 220 -36.27 -7.75 18.17
CA PRO A 220 -35.77 -6.91 19.27
C PRO A 220 -36.70 -5.73 19.60
N PRO A 221 -36.90 -5.40 20.89
CA PRO A 221 -37.54 -4.15 21.30
C PRO A 221 -36.77 -2.92 20.79
N ASP A 222 -37.48 -1.87 20.38
CA ASP A 222 -36.93 -0.64 19.81
C ASP A 222 -35.79 0.03 20.61
N GLY A 223 -35.81 -0.14 21.93
CA GLY A 223 -34.83 0.42 22.87
C GLY A 223 -33.58 -0.44 23.11
N ASP A 224 -33.57 -1.68 22.63
CA ASP A 224 -32.50 -2.65 22.83
C ASP A 224 -31.67 -2.87 21.55
N TRP A 225 -30.45 -3.39 21.72
CA TRP A 225 -29.51 -3.63 20.63
C TRP A 225 -28.91 -5.04 20.80
N LEU A 226 -29.70 -6.04 20.41
CA LEU A 226 -29.45 -7.45 20.78
C LEU A 226 -28.59 -8.22 19.77
N HIS A 227 -28.38 -7.66 18.57
CA HIS A 227 -27.57 -8.28 17.52
C HIS A 227 -26.37 -7.41 17.14
N TRP A 228 -25.44 -8.03 16.42
CA TRP A 228 -24.52 -7.30 15.56
C TRP A 228 -25.30 -6.36 14.64
N ARG A 229 -25.11 -5.05 14.83
CA ARG A 229 -25.88 -3.98 14.15
C ARG A 229 -27.41 -4.00 14.42
N GLY A 230 -27.79 -4.36 15.65
CA GLY A 230 -29.12 -4.13 16.25
C GLY A 230 -30.12 -5.26 15.99
N THR A 231 -30.49 -5.45 14.73
CA THR A 231 -31.51 -6.43 14.28
C THR A 231 -30.88 -7.72 13.73
N PRO A 232 -31.62 -8.84 13.64
CA PRO A 232 -31.13 -10.09 13.02
C PRO A 232 -30.59 -9.92 11.59
N GLY A 233 -31.15 -8.97 10.82
CA GLY A 233 -30.67 -8.61 9.48
C GLY A 233 -29.45 -7.68 9.46
N ALA A 234 -28.84 -7.40 10.62
CA ALA A 234 -27.67 -6.54 10.80
C ALA A 234 -27.77 -5.17 10.11
N GLN A 235 -28.95 -4.55 10.14
CA GLN A 235 -29.25 -3.34 9.36
C GLN A 235 -28.47 -2.10 9.84
N GLY A 236 -28.18 -2.00 11.14
CA GLY A 236 -27.51 -0.83 11.73
C GLY A 236 -28.42 0.39 11.89
N TYR A 237 -29.73 0.16 11.97
CA TYR A 237 -30.78 1.18 12.13
C TYR A 237 -31.44 1.07 13.50
N SER A 238 -31.71 2.21 14.15
CA SER A 238 -32.55 2.30 15.34
C SER A 238 -33.89 2.95 14.98
N PRO A 239 -35.03 2.39 15.41
CA PRO A 239 -36.35 3.00 15.19
C PRO A 239 -36.65 4.19 16.12
N LEU A 240 -35.79 4.48 17.09
CA LEU A 240 -35.99 5.56 18.05
C LEU A 240 -35.92 6.95 17.39
N ALA A 241 -36.96 7.75 17.59
CA ALA A 241 -37.14 9.07 16.94
C ALA A 241 -36.90 10.29 17.86
N GLN A 242 -36.30 10.12 19.04
CA GLN A 242 -36.05 11.22 19.98
C GLN A 242 -34.96 12.19 19.47
N ILE A 243 -33.96 11.66 18.76
CA ILE A 243 -32.91 12.46 18.10
C ILE A 243 -33.32 12.65 16.64
N THR A 244 -33.34 13.90 16.19
CA THR A 244 -33.82 14.29 14.85
C THR A 244 -32.83 15.24 14.18
N SER A 245 -33.01 15.50 12.87
CA SER A 245 -32.12 16.39 12.11
C SER A 245 -32.10 17.82 12.69
N GLU A 246 -33.21 18.23 13.30
CA GLU A 246 -33.45 19.55 13.88
C GLU A 246 -32.89 19.69 15.31
N ASN A 247 -32.47 18.59 15.97
CA ASN A 247 -32.01 18.61 17.36
C ASN A 247 -30.65 17.95 17.62
N VAL A 248 -30.10 17.16 16.68
CA VAL A 248 -28.83 16.43 16.84
C VAL A 248 -27.64 17.32 17.22
N HIS A 249 -27.64 18.59 16.79
CA HIS A 249 -26.62 19.59 17.14
C HIS A 249 -26.61 20.00 18.63
N ARG A 250 -27.57 19.51 19.43
CA ARG A 250 -27.70 19.79 20.88
C ARG A 250 -27.20 18.64 21.76
N LEU A 251 -26.70 17.55 21.16
CA LEU A 251 -26.16 16.43 21.91
C LEU A 251 -24.94 16.87 22.73
N SER A 252 -24.92 16.45 23.98
CA SER A 252 -23.81 16.64 24.91
C SER A 252 -23.27 15.29 25.37
N LEU A 253 -21.99 15.27 25.76
CA LEU A 253 -21.34 14.08 26.28
C LEU A 253 -22.01 13.62 27.58
N ALA A 254 -22.61 12.43 27.59
CA ALA A 254 -23.26 11.88 28.78
C ALA A 254 -22.25 11.24 29.76
N TRP A 255 -21.29 10.47 29.25
CA TRP A 255 -20.23 9.80 30.01
C TRP A 255 -19.11 9.31 29.07
N VAL A 256 -17.97 8.93 29.65
CA VAL A 256 -16.84 8.25 28.96
C VAL A 256 -16.35 7.11 29.86
N TRP A 257 -15.89 6.02 29.25
CA TRP A 257 -15.26 4.90 29.94
C TRP A 257 -13.93 4.54 29.27
N GLY A 258 -12.89 4.30 30.07
CA GLY A 258 -11.56 3.91 29.56
C GLY A 258 -11.50 2.42 29.21
N MET A 259 -11.02 2.11 28.01
CA MET A 259 -10.78 0.73 27.53
C MET A 259 -9.30 0.35 27.64
N GLU A 260 -8.99 -0.94 27.44
CA GLU A 260 -7.60 -1.43 27.45
C GLU A 260 -6.90 -1.03 26.13
N PRO A 261 -5.58 -0.80 26.12
CA PRO A 261 -4.86 -0.36 24.93
C PRO A 261 -4.73 -1.49 23.91
N GLY A 262 -5.13 -1.24 22.66
CA GLY A 262 -5.04 -2.21 21.56
C GLY A 262 -5.97 -1.85 20.40
N THR A 263 -6.12 -2.76 19.45
CA THR A 263 -7.05 -2.60 18.31
C THR A 263 -8.49 -2.66 18.80
N SER A 264 -9.15 -1.50 18.89
CA SER A 264 -10.53 -1.39 19.35
C SER A 264 -11.51 -1.39 18.16
N GLN A 265 -12.17 -2.53 17.93
CA GLN A 265 -13.29 -2.68 16.99
C GLN A 265 -14.54 -3.31 17.67
N PRO A 266 -15.01 -2.81 18.82
CA PRO A 266 -16.06 -3.46 19.59
C PRO A 266 -17.45 -3.28 18.97
N SER A 267 -18.12 -4.40 18.68
CA SER A 267 -19.60 -4.50 18.68
C SER A 267 -20.15 -4.38 20.10
N PHE A 268 -20.83 -3.29 20.47
CA PHE A 268 -21.61 -3.24 21.70
C PHE A 268 -22.97 -3.96 21.53
N LEU A 269 -23.51 -4.46 22.64
CA LEU A 269 -24.89 -4.92 22.77
C LEU A 269 -25.58 -4.14 23.90
N VAL A 270 -26.89 -3.93 23.81
CA VAL A 270 -27.69 -3.23 24.83
C VAL A 270 -28.93 -4.04 25.18
N ARG A 271 -29.19 -4.25 26.48
CA ARG A 271 -30.44 -4.82 27.02
C ARG A 271 -30.83 -4.09 28.29
N ASP A 272 -32.05 -3.57 28.40
CA ASP A 272 -32.56 -2.91 29.62
C ASP A 272 -31.63 -1.79 30.16
N GLY A 273 -30.96 -1.06 29.26
CA GLY A 273 -29.97 -0.01 29.61
C GLY A 273 -28.60 -0.52 30.09
N LEU A 274 -28.37 -1.84 30.13
CA LEU A 274 -27.05 -2.44 30.33
C LEU A 274 -26.32 -2.54 28.99
N ILE A 275 -25.12 -1.98 28.91
CA ILE A 275 -24.26 -2.04 27.73
C ILE A 275 -23.15 -3.08 27.94
N PHE A 276 -23.04 -4.01 27.01
CA PHE A 276 -21.98 -5.02 26.95
C PHE A 276 -21.01 -4.63 25.84
N ILE A 277 -19.73 -4.43 26.19
CA ILE A 277 -18.67 -4.02 25.24
C ILE A 277 -17.50 -5.00 25.38
N PRO A 278 -17.06 -5.67 24.30
CA PRO A 278 -15.85 -6.47 24.34
C PRO A 278 -14.62 -5.56 24.44
N ASN A 279 -13.72 -5.85 25.38
CA ASN A 279 -12.44 -5.19 25.52
C ASN A 279 -11.34 -6.16 25.09
N GLN A 280 -10.40 -5.71 24.26
CA GLN A 280 -9.32 -6.57 23.75
C GLN A 280 -8.10 -6.45 24.67
N ALA A 281 -7.61 -7.59 25.18
CA ALA A 281 -6.44 -7.71 26.06
C ALA A 281 -5.55 -8.89 25.60
#